data_AF-A0A2V8MTD7-F1
#
_entry.id   AF-A0A2V8MTD7-F1
#
_cell.length_a   1.000
_cell.length_b   1.000
_cell.length_c   1.000
_cell.angle_alpha   90.00
_cell.angle_beta   90.00
_cell.angle_gamma   90.00
#
_symmetry.space_group_name_H-M   'P 1'
#
loop_
_entity.id
_entity.type
_entity.pdbx_description
1 polymer ?
#
loop_
_entity_poly.entity_id
_entity_poly.type
_entity_poly.pdbx_seq_one_letter_code
_entity_poly.pdbx_strand_id
1 'polypeptide(L)'
;MLVPPMAHSHEVIGAFELPVSARIHALRPHMHIRAKTGSATVVYPDGKRNILLHIPNWDDSWQNYYIMSAPVSVPKGAFLEYVATYDNSPANPLNPDPTKPVAWGQQIWEEMHSVYMTWTEINDKNKNDTAPIQIPVNKAFTTGVLTLNK
;
A
#
# COMPACT_ATOMS: atom_id res chain seq x y z
N MET A 1 9.19 2.70 12.87
CA MET A 1 7.77 2.73 13.31
C MET A 1 7.71 2.30 14.77
N LEU A 2 6.90 2.98 15.59
CA LEU A 2 6.57 2.58 16.97
C LEU A 2 5.13 3.03 17.28
N VAL A 3 4.21 2.09 17.48
CA VAL A 3 2.83 2.39 17.89
C VAL A 3 2.78 2.48 19.42
N PRO A 4 2.34 3.61 20.00
CA PRO A 4 2.27 3.76 21.45
C PRO A 4 1.29 2.79 22.13
N PRO A 5 1.49 2.48 23.43
CA PRO A 5 0.47 1.81 24.23
C PRO A 5 -0.86 2.54 24.19
N MET A 6 -1.96 1.79 24.27
CA MET A 6 -3.33 2.32 24.42
C MET A 6 -3.81 3.24 23.29
N ALA A 7 -3.06 3.36 22.19
CA ALA A 7 -3.41 4.25 21.09
C ALA A 7 -4.60 3.69 20.29
N HIS A 8 -5.71 4.40 20.28
CA HIS A 8 -6.90 4.05 19.47
C HIS A 8 -6.71 4.24 17.96
N SER A 9 -5.79 5.13 17.60
CA SER A 9 -5.40 5.42 16.22
C SER A 9 -4.04 6.08 16.23
N HIS A 10 -3.06 5.45 15.63
CA HIS A 10 -1.72 5.99 15.43
C HIS A 10 -1.37 5.97 13.95
N GLU A 11 -1.12 7.13 13.37
CA GLU A 11 -0.75 7.26 11.96
C GLU A 11 0.73 7.01 11.74
N VAL A 12 1.05 6.29 10.67
CA VAL A 12 2.41 6.04 10.19
C VAL A 12 2.45 6.31 8.70
N ILE A 13 3.52 7.01 8.28
CA ILE A 13 3.74 7.41 6.90
C ILE A 13 5.07 6.80 6.44
N GLY A 14 5.04 6.16 5.29
CA GLY A 14 6.20 5.74 4.51
C GLY A 14 6.17 6.38 3.14
N ALA A 15 7.34 6.62 2.53
CA ALA A 15 7.42 7.14 1.18
C ALA A 15 8.58 6.50 0.42
N PHE A 16 8.39 6.32 -0.89
CA PHE A 16 9.41 5.85 -1.81
C PHE A 16 9.43 6.71 -3.07
N GLU A 17 10.55 7.37 -3.34
CA GLU A 17 10.76 8.16 -4.56
C GLU A 17 11.12 7.25 -5.74
N LEU A 18 10.47 7.46 -6.88
CA LEU A 18 10.79 6.76 -8.12
C LEU A 18 11.99 7.43 -8.81
N PRO A 19 13.13 6.72 -8.95
CA PRO A 19 14.37 7.30 -9.46
C PRO A 19 14.33 7.57 -10.97
N VAL A 20 13.32 7.06 -11.66
CA VAL A 20 13.09 7.16 -13.11
C VAL A 20 11.61 7.39 -13.38
N SER A 21 11.29 7.83 -14.59
CA SER A 21 9.89 7.82 -15.06
C SER A 21 9.41 6.37 -15.09
N ALA A 22 8.27 6.12 -14.48
CA ALA A 22 7.81 4.76 -14.19
C ALA A 22 6.32 4.59 -14.53
N ARG A 23 5.95 3.34 -14.77
CA ARG A 23 4.57 2.89 -14.94
C ARG A 23 4.22 1.95 -13.80
N ILE A 24 3.28 2.35 -12.96
CA ILE A 24 2.80 1.59 -11.80
C ILE A 24 1.66 0.68 -12.24
N HIS A 25 1.76 -0.60 -11.93
CA HIS A 25 0.85 -1.64 -12.43
C HIS A 25 -0.02 -2.27 -11.35
N ALA A 26 0.53 -2.44 -10.15
CA ALA A 26 -0.18 -3.04 -9.03
C ALA A 26 0.40 -2.58 -7.70
N LEU A 27 -0.44 -2.64 -6.66
CA LEU A 27 -0.05 -2.42 -5.28
C LEU A 27 -0.47 -3.62 -4.44
N ARG A 28 0.33 -3.97 -3.43
CA ARG A 28 -0.02 -4.97 -2.42
C ARG A 28 0.32 -4.42 -1.03
N PRO A 29 -0.66 -3.97 -0.25
CA PRO A 29 -0.45 -3.55 1.13
C PRO A 29 -0.10 -4.77 2.00
N HIS A 30 0.75 -4.55 3.01
CA HIS A 30 1.14 -5.58 3.97
C HIS A 30 1.34 -4.94 5.36
N MET A 31 0.45 -5.30 6.28
CA MET A 31 0.34 -4.79 7.64
C MET A 31 -0.26 -5.89 8.53
N HIS A 32 -0.04 -5.84 9.84
CA HIS A 32 -0.57 -6.87 10.75
C HIS A 32 -1.90 -6.43 11.36
N ILE A 33 -2.24 -7.07 12.48
CA ILE A 33 -3.57 -7.12 13.09
C ILE A 33 -4.02 -5.83 13.77
N ARG A 34 -3.15 -4.82 13.88
CA ARG A 34 -3.51 -3.52 14.44
C ARG A 34 -3.81 -2.49 13.37
N ALA A 35 -3.47 -2.74 12.10
CA ALA A 35 -3.83 -1.81 11.04
C ALA A 35 -5.35 -1.64 10.94
N LYS A 36 -5.80 -0.40 10.76
CA LYS A 36 -7.20 -0.01 10.58
C LYS A 36 -7.46 0.51 9.18
N THR A 37 -6.50 1.25 8.63
CA THR A 37 -6.60 1.89 7.31
C THR A 37 -5.29 1.79 6.56
N GLY A 38 -5.35 1.90 5.24
CA GLY A 38 -4.18 2.03 4.37
C GLY A 38 -4.52 2.88 3.15
N SER A 39 -3.62 3.78 2.75
CA SER A 39 -3.79 4.62 1.57
C SER A 39 -2.46 4.76 0.86
N ALA A 40 -2.41 4.44 -0.42
CA ALA A 40 -1.25 4.64 -1.27
C ALA A 40 -1.53 5.76 -2.28
N THR A 41 -0.75 6.83 -2.18
CA THR A 41 -0.92 8.07 -2.95
C THR A 41 0.35 8.34 -3.74
N VAL A 42 0.22 8.53 -5.05
CA VAL A 42 1.30 9.13 -5.84
C VAL A 42 1.29 10.64 -5.62
N VAL A 43 2.44 11.18 -5.28
CA VAL A 43 2.68 12.62 -5.25
C VAL A 43 3.66 12.97 -6.37
N TYR A 44 3.24 13.87 -7.24
CA TYR A 44 3.99 14.30 -8.42
C TYR A 44 4.95 15.45 -8.05
N PRO A 45 6.00 15.70 -8.86
CA PRO A 45 6.96 16.79 -8.60
C PRO A 45 6.33 18.19 -8.54
N ASP A 46 5.18 18.40 -9.17
CA ASP A 46 4.40 19.64 -9.13
C ASP A 46 3.49 19.76 -7.90
N GLY A 47 3.52 18.77 -7.00
CA GLY A 47 2.69 18.70 -5.80
C GLY A 47 1.30 18.10 -6.03
N LYS A 48 0.92 17.75 -7.27
CA LYS A 48 -0.34 17.04 -7.53
C LYS A 48 -0.33 15.70 -6.78
N ARG A 49 -1.49 15.29 -6.28
CA ARG A 49 -1.68 14.01 -5.58
C ARG A 49 -2.72 13.16 -6.30
N ASN A 50 -2.48 11.85 -6.39
CA ASN A 50 -3.40 10.87 -6.96
C ASN A 50 -3.44 9.62 -6.09
N ILE A 51 -4.59 9.31 -5.50
CA ILE A 51 -4.76 8.13 -4.66
C ILE A 51 -4.92 6.91 -5.56
N LEU A 52 -4.03 5.93 -5.42
CA LEU A 52 -4.03 4.71 -6.21
C LEU A 52 -4.75 3.55 -5.52
N LEU A 53 -4.67 3.51 -4.19
CA LEU A 53 -5.33 2.49 -3.37
C LEU A 53 -5.81 3.16 -2.08
N HIS A 54 -7.05 2.89 -1.70
CA HIS A 54 -7.65 3.34 -0.45
C HIS A 54 -8.39 2.19 0.23
N ILE A 55 -7.96 1.84 1.44
CA ILE A 55 -8.53 0.79 2.27
C ILE A 55 -9.02 1.45 3.57
N PRO A 56 -10.33 1.72 3.68
CA PRO A 56 -10.89 2.43 4.84
C PRO A 56 -11.09 1.53 6.06
N ASN A 57 -11.15 0.21 5.87
CA ASN A 57 -11.28 -0.79 6.93
C ASN A 57 -10.37 -1.96 6.58
N TRP A 58 -9.19 -2.01 7.16
CA TRP A 58 -8.21 -3.06 6.91
C TRP A 58 -8.67 -4.42 7.43
N ASP A 59 -8.35 -5.45 6.66
CA ASP A 59 -8.50 -6.87 7.02
C ASP A 59 -7.21 -7.57 6.55
N ASP A 60 -6.60 -8.39 7.39
CA ASP A 60 -5.31 -9.03 7.09
C ASP A 60 -5.41 -10.07 5.95
N SER A 61 -6.62 -10.53 5.62
CA SER A 61 -6.87 -11.35 4.43
C SER A 61 -6.81 -10.56 3.12
N TRP A 62 -6.78 -9.22 3.17
CA TRP A 62 -6.78 -8.33 2.01
C TRP A 62 -5.37 -7.99 1.50
N GLN A 63 -4.37 -8.77 1.89
CA GLN A 63 -2.98 -8.65 1.44
C GLN A 63 -2.77 -9.19 0.02
N ASN A 64 -3.70 -8.88 -0.88
CA ASN A 64 -3.73 -9.29 -2.28
C ASN A 64 -3.00 -8.28 -3.18
N TYR A 65 -2.72 -8.70 -4.41
CA TYR A 65 -2.37 -7.74 -5.45
C TYR A 65 -3.62 -7.03 -5.96
N TYR A 66 -3.59 -5.71 -5.85
CA TYR A 66 -4.55 -4.80 -6.44
C TYR A 66 -4.00 -4.32 -7.78
N ILE A 67 -4.49 -4.90 -8.86
CA ILE A 67 -4.02 -4.60 -10.22
C ILE A 67 -4.77 -3.38 -10.75
N MET A 68 -4.03 -2.41 -11.29
CA MET A 68 -4.61 -1.22 -11.90
C MET A 68 -5.35 -1.59 -13.19
N SER A 69 -6.61 -1.16 -13.34
CA SER A 69 -7.35 -1.31 -14.61
C SER A 69 -6.68 -0.58 -15.78
N ALA A 70 -5.87 0.44 -15.48
CA ALA A 70 -4.98 1.11 -16.41
C ALA A 70 -3.71 1.51 -15.65
N PRO A 71 -2.51 1.08 -16.09
CA PRO A 71 -1.26 1.43 -15.43
C PRO A 71 -1.06 2.96 -15.33
N VAL A 72 -0.52 3.41 -14.21
CA VAL A 72 -0.33 4.84 -13.94
C VAL A 72 1.09 5.25 -14.29
N SER A 73 1.24 6.08 -15.32
CA SER A 73 2.53 6.70 -15.66
C SER A 73 2.82 7.88 -14.75
N VAL A 74 4.03 7.91 -14.20
CA VAL A 74 4.52 8.96 -13.31
C VAL A 74 5.92 9.40 -13.75
N PRO A 75 6.24 10.69 -13.64
CA PRO A 75 7.58 11.19 -13.98
C PRO A 75 8.60 10.77 -12.92
N LYS A 76 9.88 10.82 -13.28
CA LYS A 76 10.99 10.78 -12.31
C LYS A 76 10.77 11.81 -11.20
N GLY A 77 11.08 11.43 -9.95
CA GLY A 77 10.93 12.29 -8.78
C GLY A 77 9.52 12.33 -8.20
N ALA A 78 8.55 11.64 -8.83
CA ALA A 78 7.31 11.30 -8.15
C ALA A 78 7.61 10.32 -7.00
N PHE A 79 6.86 10.38 -5.91
CA PHE A 79 6.95 9.41 -4.82
C PHE A 79 5.62 8.73 -4.57
N LEU A 80 5.69 7.46 -4.17
CA LEU A 80 4.56 6.74 -3.60
C LEU A 80 4.59 6.94 -2.08
N GLU A 81 3.61 7.66 -1.57
CA GLU A 81 3.35 7.82 -0.15
C GLU A 81 2.36 6.73 0.31
N TYR A 82 2.69 6.03 1.38
CA TYR A 82 1.81 5.08 2.04
C TYR A 82 1.49 5.58 3.45
N VAL A 83 0.21 5.76 3.74
CA VAL A 83 -0.29 6.19 5.04
C VAL A 83 -1.21 5.12 5.60
N ALA A 84 -0.97 4.72 6.84
CA ALA A 84 -1.80 3.75 7.53
C ALA A 84 -2.00 4.15 8.98
N THR A 85 -3.13 3.74 9.56
CA THR A 85 -3.42 3.95 10.98
C THR A 85 -3.50 2.63 11.72
N TYR A 86 -3.11 2.64 13.00
CA TYR A 86 -3.00 1.44 13.83
C TYR A 86 -3.75 1.60 15.16
N ASP A 87 -4.46 0.56 15.58
CA ASP A 87 -5.18 0.46 16.85
C ASP A 87 -4.44 -0.46 17.83
N ASN A 88 -3.72 0.14 18.77
CA ASN A 88 -3.10 -0.53 19.91
C ASN A 88 -3.89 -0.30 21.21
N SER A 89 -5.21 -0.07 21.12
CA SER A 89 -6.08 0.05 22.28
C SER A 89 -6.71 -1.28 22.69
N PRO A 90 -7.30 -1.37 23.89
CA PRO A 90 -8.10 -2.53 24.31
C PRO A 90 -9.36 -2.77 23.47
N ALA A 91 -9.76 -1.82 22.63
CA ALA A 91 -10.94 -1.96 21.76
C ALA A 91 -10.67 -2.87 20.55
N ASN A 92 -9.40 -3.10 20.19
CA ASN A 92 -9.03 -4.05 19.16
C ASN A 92 -8.94 -5.48 19.76
N PRO A 93 -9.88 -6.39 19.44
CA PRO A 93 -9.91 -7.74 20.02
C PRO A 93 -8.72 -8.60 19.57
N LEU A 94 -8.03 -8.22 18.50
CA LEU A 94 -6.83 -8.91 18.02
C LEU A 94 -5.56 -8.45 18.76
N ASN A 95 -5.63 -7.42 19.59
CA ASN A 95 -4.46 -6.90 20.29
C ASN A 95 -4.08 -7.78 21.50
N PRO A 96 -2.94 -8.48 21.48
CA PRO A 96 -2.54 -9.38 22.57
C PRO A 96 -2.22 -8.65 23.88
N ASP A 97 -1.71 -7.41 23.83
CA ASP A 97 -1.35 -6.62 25.01
C ASP A 97 -1.30 -5.12 24.66
N PRO A 98 -2.39 -4.36 24.91
CA PRO A 98 -2.46 -2.93 24.57
C PRO A 98 -1.58 -2.05 25.48
N THR A 99 -1.04 -2.59 26.58
CA THR A 99 -0.22 -1.82 27.53
C THR A 99 1.23 -1.68 27.07
N LYS A 100 1.64 -2.43 26.04
CA LYS A 100 3.00 -2.40 25.50
C LYS A 100 3.07 -1.58 24.21
N PRO A 101 4.20 -0.88 23.97
CA PRO A 101 4.45 -0.29 22.67
C PRO A 101 4.70 -1.40 21.64
N VAL A 102 4.35 -1.16 20.39
CA VAL A 102 4.52 -2.11 19.29
C VAL A 102 5.50 -1.53 18.28
N ALA A 103 6.60 -2.23 18.05
CA ALA A 103 7.60 -1.84 17.07
C ALA A 103 7.35 -2.55 15.73
N TRP A 104 8.09 -2.11 14.70
CA TRP A 104 8.18 -2.87 13.46
C TRP A 104 8.78 -4.26 13.71
N GLY A 105 8.21 -5.28 13.09
CA GLY A 105 8.74 -6.64 13.14
C GLY A 105 8.01 -7.61 12.21
N GLN A 106 8.50 -8.84 12.14
CA GLN A 106 7.97 -9.87 11.21
C GLN A 106 6.85 -10.70 11.81
N GLN A 107 6.70 -10.68 13.13
CA GLN A 107 5.71 -11.49 13.81
C GLN A 107 4.36 -10.78 13.85
N ILE A 108 3.27 -11.55 13.83
CA ILE A 108 1.89 -11.01 13.80
C ILE A 108 1.55 -10.14 15.02
N TRP A 109 2.22 -10.35 16.15
CA TRP A 109 2.07 -9.53 17.36
C TRP A 109 2.91 -8.25 17.35
N GLU A 110 3.91 -8.16 16.47
CA GLU A 110 4.60 -6.93 16.08
C GLU A 110 3.80 -6.24 14.95
N GLU A 111 4.32 -5.17 14.34
CA GLU A 111 3.65 -4.54 13.20
C GLU A 111 4.52 -4.41 11.95
N MET A 112 3.83 -4.27 10.80
CA MET A 112 4.43 -3.89 9.54
C MET A 112 3.72 -2.68 8.93
N HIS A 113 4.51 -1.89 8.20
CA HIS A 113 4.03 -0.74 7.44
C HIS A 113 4.66 -0.78 6.06
N SER A 114 4.07 -1.58 5.18
CA SER A 114 4.62 -1.85 3.86
C SER A 114 3.55 -1.79 2.78
N VAL A 115 3.93 -1.27 1.62
CA VAL A 115 3.21 -1.47 0.36
C VAL A 115 4.20 -1.93 -0.70
N TYR A 116 3.94 -3.08 -1.29
CA TYR A 116 4.70 -3.56 -2.44
C TYR A 116 4.15 -2.88 -3.68
N MET A 117 5.03 -2.28 -4.48
CA MET A 117 4.69 -1.64 -5.74
C MET A 117 5.29 -2.43 -6.90
N THR A 118 4.44 -2.89 -7.81
CA THR A 118 4.88 -3.46 -9.09
C THR A 118 4.92 -2.35 -10.13
N TRP A 119 6.09 -2.07 -10.68
CA TRP A 119 6.30 -1.00 -11.64
C TRP A 119 7.37 -1.35 -12.68
N THR A 120 7.38 -0.63 -13.80
CA THR A 120 8.42 -0.71 -14.84
C THR A 120 8.92 0.68 -15.19
N GLU A 121 10.21 0.81 -15.52
CA GLU A 121 10.76 2.03 -16.12
C GLU A 121 10.09 2.30 -17.48
N ILE A 122 9.82 3.58 -17.78
CA ILE A 122 9.35 4.03 -19.09
C ILE A 122 10.56 4.45 -19.93
N ASN A 123 10.75 3.82 -21.09
CA ASN A 123 11.78 4.10 -22.07
C ASN A 123 11.24 4.04 -23.50
N ASP A 124 12.07 4.33 -24.50
CA ASP A 124 11.64 4.38 -25.90
C ASP A 124 11.07 3.06 -26.44
N LYS A 125 11.42 1.92 -25.85
CA LYS A 125 10.93 0.59 -26.27
C LYS A 125 9.54 0.29 -25.76
N ASN A 126 9.15 0.82 -24.59
CA ASN A 126 7.89 0.48 -23.92
C ASN A 126 6.99 1.69 -23.61
N LYS A 127 7.33 2.90 -24.08
CA LYS A 127 6.55 4.11 -23.80
C LYS A 127 5.07 4.00 -24.19
N ASN A 128 4.78 3.21 -25.22
CA ASN A 128 3.42 2.97 -25.71
C ASN A 128 2.74 1.73 -25.09
N ASP A 129 3.45 0.95 -24.27
CA ASP A 129 2.93 -0.26 -23.61
C ASP A 129 2.10 0.09 -22.37
N THR A 130 0.86 0.51 -22.63
CA THR A 130 -0.08 1.01 -21.62
C THR A 130 -1.12 -0.03 -21.21
N ALA A 131 -1.00 -1.26 -21.69
CA ALA A 131 -1.91 -2.32 -21.32
C ALA A 131 -1.71 -2.72 -19.85
N PRO A 132 -2.78 -3.05 -19.10
CA PRO A 132 -2.65 -3.64 -17.77
C PRO A 132 -1.81 -4.92 -17.81
N ILE A 133 -1.05 -5.19 -16.74
CA ILE A 133 -0.37 -6.48 -16.60
C ILE A 133 -1.41 -7.59 -16.67
N GLN A 134 -1.23 -8.49 -17.63
CA GLN A 134 -2.03 -9.70 -17.77
C GLN A 134 -1.42 -10.76 -16.85
N ILE A 135 -2.02 -11.00 -15.69
CA ILE A 135 -1.66 -12.15 -14.87
C ILE A 135 -2.49 -13.33 -15.39
N PRO A 136 -1.87 -14.36 -16.00
CA PRO A 136 -2.62 -15.53 -16.42
C PRO A 136 -3.32 -16.12 -15.21
N VAL A 137 -4.60 -16.46 -15.36
CA VAL A 137 -5.42 -17.04 -14.28
C VAL A 137 -4.77 -18.36 -13.85
N ASN A 138 -4.01 -18.33 -12.76
CA ASN A 138 -3.46 -19.50 -12.10
C ASN A 138 -4.27 -19.70 -10.81
N LYS A 139 -4.72 -20.94 -10.55
CA LYS A 139 -5.48 -21.35 -9.36
C LYS A 139 -4.82 -20.97 -8.02
N ALA A 140 -3.56 -20.54 -8.02
CA ALA A 140 -2.79 -20.19 -6.83
C ALA A 140 -2.85 -18.70 -6.39
N PHE A 141 -3.38 -17.77 -7.20
CA PHE A 141 -3.37 -16.34 -6.85
C PHE A 141 -4.75 -15.69 -7.03
N THR A 142 -5.41 -15.36 -5.92
CA THR A 142 -6.60 -14.50 -5.92
C THR A 142 -6.13 -13.05 -6.15
N THR A 143 -6.47 -12.45 -7.30
CA THR A 143 -6.15 -11.05 -7.60
C THR A 143 -7.44 -10.25 -7.69
N GLY A 144 -7.50 -9.12 -6.99
CA GLY A 144 -8.59 -8.16 -7.09
C GLY A 144 -8.25 -7.12 -8.15
N VAL A 145 -9.11 -6.96 -9.17
CA VAL A 145 -8.96 -5.91 -10.18
C VAL A 145 -9.55 -4.62 -9.61
N LEU A 146 -8.74 -3.56 -9.47
CA LEU A 146 -9.25 -2.24 -9.12
C LEU A 146 -9.83 -1.59 -10.38
N THR A 147 -11.13 -1.29 -10.35
CA THR A 147 -11.75 -0.43 -11.37
C THR A 147 -11.80 0.98 -10.80
N LEU A 148 -11.15 1.94 -11.46
CA LEU A 148 -11.30 3.36 -11.13
C LEU A 148 -12.74 3.78 -11.46
N ASN A 149 -13.56 4.03 -10.45
CA ASN A 149 -14.89 4.62 -10.64
C ASN A 149 -14.73 6.06 -11.15
N LYS A 150 -15.44 6.38 -12.24
CA LYS A 150 -15.54 7.72 -12.82
C LYS A 150 -16.34 8.67 -11.94
#